data_AF-R5KV20-F1
#
_entry.id   AF-R5KV20-F1
#
_cell.length_a   1.000
_cell.length_b   1.000
_cell.length_c   1.000
_cell.angle_alpha   90.00
_cell.angle_beta   90.00
_cell.angle_gamma   90.00
#
_symmetry.space_group_name_H-M   'P 1'
#
loop_
_entity.id
_entity.type
_entity.pdbx_description
1 polymer ?
#
loop_
_entity_poly.entity_id
_entity_poly.type
_entity_poly.pdbx_seq_one_letter_code
_entity_poly.pdbx_strand_id
1 'polypeptide(L)'
;MVAKAQPMKLAAMEALYDGGKGEGLTLLALVNPFEQPDYASGEEPAMRIAIPNMLSFLATRDLNGYVPGVNDIIKGGYTQPDGSTAVSLDEKMQRGRQAIASLADYREAKKAGNEAVAAQHRKVLDENMKYFGYGYIDNAEQTVPYIPLCFWAFRVMVGLGMLFLLFFAVALFLSYKKDITRMRWFHVAGMALLPLGYIASEAGWLVAEFGRQPWTIQDMLPTWAAVSDVGAGSVMLTFFIFLVLFTVLLAVEINIMCKAIKHGPEYSTEK
;
A
#
# COMPACT_ATOMS: atom_id res chain seq x y z
N MET A 1 -5.94 -6.20 -9.72
CA MET A 1 -5.02 -6.96 -8.84
C MET A 1 -3.77 -6.13 -8.64
N VAL A 2 -3.28 -5.98 -7.41
CA VAL A 2 -2.13 -5.11 -7.07
C VAL A 2 -0.92 -5.44 -7.95
N ALA A 3 -0.63 -6.73 -8.17
CA ALA A 3 0.45 -7.19 -9.05
C ALA A 3 0.44 -6.58 -10.47
N LYS A 4 -0.74 -6.30 -11.02
CA LYS A 4 -0.89 -5.77 -12.38
C LYS A 4 -0.89 -4.24 -12.42
N ALA A 5 -1.51 -3.60 -11.42
CA ALA A 5 -1.72 -2.15 -11.41
C ALA A 5 -0.63 -1.39 -10.65
N GLN A 6 -0.03 -2.01 -9.63
CA GLN A 6 0.94 -1.42 -8.72
C GLN A 6 2.03 -2.46 -8.37
N PRO A 7 2.88 -2.86 -9.35
CA PRO A 7 3.91 -3.86 -9.12
C PRO A 7 4.92 -3.43 -8.05
N MET A 8 5.24 -2.13 -7.95
CA MET A 8 6.19 -1.60 -6.96
C MET A 8 5.70 -1.83 -5.52
N LYS A 9 4.39 -1.69 -5.29
CA LYS A 9 3.76 -1.98 -4.01
C LYS A 9 3.91 -3.45 -3.63
N LEU A 10 3.71 -4.35 -4.59
CA LEU A 10 3.89 -5.78 -4.37
C LEU A 10 5.34 -6.11 -4.02
N ALA A 11 6.29 -5.57 -4.79
CA ALA A 11 7.71 -5.75 -4.54
C ALA A 11 8.10 -5.26 -3.13
N ALA A 12 7.57 -4.11 -2.69
CA ALA A 12 7.83 -3.58 -1.35
C ALA A 12 7.21 -4.43 -0.23
N MET A 13 5.99 -4.97 -0.40
CA MET A 13 5.35 -5.86 0.59
C MET A 13 6.14 -7.18 0.79
N GLU A 14 6.75 -7.68 -0.28
CA GLU A 14 7.51 -8.93 -0.27
C GLU A 14 9.01 -8.73 -0.02
N ALA A 15 9.49 -7.48 0.03
CA ALA A 15 10.91 -7.13 -0.03
C ALA A 15 11.64 -7.85 -1.18
N LEU A 16 10.99 -7.86 -2.36
CA LEU A 16 11.51 -8.47 -3.58
C LEU A 16 12.31 -7.43 -4.37
N TYR A 17 13.64 -7.51 -4.34
CA TYR A 17 14.51 -6.53 -5.00
C TYR A 17 14.73 -6.86 -6.46
N ASP A 18 15.20 -8.08 -6.76
CA ASP A 18 15.22 -8.66 -8.10
C ASP A 18 14.08 -9.66 -8.23
N GLY A 19 13.33 -9.57 -9.32
CA GLY A 19 12.20 -10.46 -9.60
C GLY A 19 12.54 -11.56 -10.58
N GLY A 20 11.53 -12.36 -10.90
CA GLY A 20 11.75 -13.59 -11.65
C GLY A 20 10.49 -14.40 -11.88
N LYS A 21 10.67 -15.62 -12.38
CA LYS A 21 9.61 -16.62 -12.55
C LYS A 21 9.68 -17.62 -11.40
N GLY A 22 8.52 -18.01 -10.86
CA GLY A 22 8.47 -18.97 -9.75
C GLY A 22 8.79 -18.34 -8.40
N GLU A 23 8.53 -17.04 -8.25
CA GLU A 23 8.83 -16.32 -7.02
C GLU A 23 8.06 -16.88 -5.83
N GLY A 24 8.78 -16.99 -4.71
CA GLY A 24 8.25 -17.49 -3.45
C GLY A 24 7.55 -16.40 -2.64
N LEU A 25 6.46 -16.78 -1.94
CA LEU A 25 5.80 -15.89 -0.98
C LEU A 25 6.60 -15.87 0.32
N THR A 26 7.10 -14.71 0.72
CA THR A 26 8.02 -14.58 1.86
C THR A 26 7.27 -14.67 3.18
N LEU A 27 7.48 -15.73 3.95
CA LEU A 27 6.88 -15.90 5.28
C LEU A 27 7.65 -15.11 6.35
N LEU A 28 8.97 -15.28 6.38
CA LEU A 28 9.86 -14.64 7.33
C LEU A 28 11.08 -14.12 6.58
N ALA A 29 11.52 -12.92 6.90
CA ALA A 29 12.83 -12.41 6.52
C ALA A 29 13.24 -11.30 7.49
N LEU A 30 14.54 -11.07 7.64
CA LEU A 30 15.06 -9.96 8.42
C LEU A 30 15.22 -8.73 7.54
N VAL A 31 14.21 -7.84 7.61
CA VAL A 31 14.26 -6.50 7.02
C VAL A 31 14.40 -5.49 8.15
N ASN A 32 15.42 -4.64 8.09
CA ASN A 32 15.63 -3.59 9.08
C ASN A 32 14.41 -2.65 9.11
N PRO A 33 13.70 -2.50 10.25
CA PRO A 33 12.48 -1.69 10.31
C PRO A 33 12.71 -0.18 10.22
N PHE A 34 13.95 0.29 10.38
CA PHE A 34 14.29 1.72 10.48
C PHE A 34 15.18 2.23 9.36
N GLU A 35 15.60 1.37 8.44
CA GLU A 35 16.50 1.73 7.35
C GLU A 35 16.01 1.14 6.03
N GLN A 36 16.05 1.95 4.96
CA GLN A 36 15.71 1.46 3.64
C GLN A 36 16.81 0.45 3.23
N PRO A 37 16.44 -0.78 2.83
CA PRO A 37 17.43 -1.77 2.43
C PRO A 37 18.13 -1.34 1.14
N ASP A 38 19.37 -1.78 0.94
CA ASP A 38 20.07 -1.62 -0.33
C ASP A 38 19.52 -2.59 -1.37
N TYR A 39 18.33 -2.27 -1.88
CA TYR A 39 17.68 -3.05 -2.93
C TYR A 39 18.47 -3.01 -4.24
N ALA A 40 19.32 -2.01 -4.46
CA ALA A 40 20.10 -1.88 -5.70
C ALA A 40 21.18 -2.97 -5.83
N SER A 41 21.67 -3.49 -4.70
CA SER A 41 22.59 -4.64 -4.67
C SER A 41 21.99 -5.93 -5.26
N GLY A 42 20.66 -6.07 -5.24
CA GLY A 42 19.95 -7.29 -5.63
C GLY A 42 20.03 -8.43 -4.60
N GLU A 43 20.69 -8.21 -3.46
CA GLU A 43 20.84 -9.24 -2.43
C GLU A 43 19.51 -9.52 -1.71
N GLU A 44 19.12 -10.79 -1.62
CA GLU A 44 17.90 -11.14 -0.89
C GLU A 44 18.00 -10.76 0.60
N PRO A 45 16.87 -10.41 1.25
CA PRO A 45 16.83 -10.16 2.68
C PRO A 45 17.41 -11.32 3.50
N ALA A 46 18.15 -11.01 4.56
CA ALA A 46 18.75 -12.03 5.42
C ALA A 46 17.70 -12.97 6.03
N MET A 47 18.03 -14.26 6.15
CA MET A 47 17.14 -15.31 6.68
C MET A 47 15.75 -15.36 6.01
N ARG A 48 15.69 -15.13 4.69
CA ARG A 48 14.45 -15.28 3.93
C ARG A 48 13.98 -16.74 3.91
N ILE A 49 12.78 -16.97 4.41
CA ILE A 49 12.03 -18.22 4.33
C ILE A 49 10.76 -17.93 3.52
N ALA A 50 10.63 -18.58 2.37
CA ALA A 50 9.51 -18.37 1.45
C ALA A 50 8.86 -19.70 1.03
N ILE A 51 7.56 -19.66 0.70
CA ILE A 51 6.85 -20.78 0.07
C ILE A 51 7.10 -20.70 -1.44
N PRO A 52 7.79 -21.69 -2.06
CA PRO A 52 8.16 -21.63 -3.48
C PRO A 52 6.94 -21.44 -4.39
N ASN A 53 7.10 -20.67 -5.48
CA ASN A 53 6.10 -20.40 -6.52
C ASN A 53 4.78 -19.76 -6.06
N MET A 54 4.57 -19.57 -4.75
CA MET A 54 3.31 -19.08 -4.20
C MET A 54 3.07 -17.61 -4.56
N LEU A 55 4.12 -16.77 -4.59
CA LEU A 55 3.97 -15.37 -4.96
C LEU A 55 3.63 -15.25 -6.45
N SER A 56 4.32 -15.98 -7.32
CA SER A 56 3.98 -16.05 -8.75
C SER A 56 2.54 -16.49 -8.97
N PHE A 57 2.08 -17.53 -8.28
CA PHE A 57 0.70 -17.99 -8.37
C PHE A 57 -0.30 -16.94 -7.90
N LEU A 58 -0.07 -16.28 -6.77
CA LEU A 58 -0.98 -15.25 -6.25
C LEU A 58 -1.01 -14.00 -7.14
N ALA A 59 0.14 -13.62 -7.72
CA ALA A 59 0.28 -12.43 -8.55
C ALA A 59 -0.27 -12.62 -9.97
N THR A 60 -0.07 -13.80 -10.56
CA THR A 60 -0.31 -14.04 -12.00
C THR A 60 -1.35 -15.13 -12.28
N ARG A 61 -1.72 -15.94 -11.26
CA ARG A 61 -2.47 -17.21 -11.39
C ARG A 61 -1.71 -18.32 -12.14
N ASP A 62 -0.40 -18.17 -12.29
CA ASP A 62 0.51 -19.16 -12.85
C ASP A 62 1.70 -19.34 -11.89
N LEU A 63 2.06 -20.60 -11.60
CA LEU A 63 3.21 -20.92 -10.75
C LEU A 63 4.52 -20.42 -11.36
N ASN A 64 4.61 -20.29 -12.68
CA ASN A 64 5.79 -19.80 -13.40
C ASN A 64 5.64 -18.37 -13.92
N GLY A 65 4.62 -17.64 -13.47
CA GLY A 65 4.42 -16.26 -13.89
C GLY A 65 5.53 -15.34 -13.40
N TYR A 66 5.92 -14.36 -14.23
CA TYR A 66 6.94 -13.38 -13.87
C TYR A 66 6.40 -12.37 -12.86
N VAL A 67 7.10 -12.20 -11.74
CA VAL A 67 6.82 -11.17 -10.73
C VAL A 67 8.01 -10.22 -10.71
N PRO A 68 7.83 -8.95 -11.09
CA PRO A 68 8.92 -8.00 -11.13
C PRO A 68 9.30 -7.54 -9.71
N GLY A 69 10.61 -7.46 -9.43
CA GLY A 69 11.16 -6.85 -8.23
C GLY A 69 11.34 -5.34 -8.40
N VAL A 70 11.81 -4.66 -7.34
CA VAL A 70 12.09 -3.21 -7.35
C VAL A 70 13.02 -2.83 -8.50
N ASN A 71 14.12 -3.56 -8.69
CA ASN A 71 15.11 -3.28 -9.72
C ASN A 71 14.58 -3.51 -11.13
N ASP A 72 13.75 -4.53 -11.35
CA ASP A 72 13.11 -4.78 -12.65
C ASP A 72 12.16 -3.65 -13.03
N ILE A 73 11.45 -3.09 -12.05
CA ILE A 73 10.50 -1.99 -12.28
C ILE A 73 11.23 -0.71 -12.67
N ILE A 74 12.43 -0.49 -12.10
CA ILE A 74 13.30 0.64 -12.42
C ILE A 74 13.96 0.43 -13.79
N LYS A 75 14.62 -0.72 -14.00
CA LYS A 75 15.37 -1.03 -15.23
C LYS A 75 14.45 -1.25 -16.44
N GLY A 76 13.23 -1.73 -16.23
CA GLY A 76 12.33 -2.18 -17.29
C GLY A 76 12.78 -3.51 -17.91
N GLY A 77 12.27 -3.82 -19.10
CA GLY A 77 12.67 -5.00 -19.88
C GLY A 77 11.96 -6.31 -19.52
N TYR A 78 11.19 -6.34 -18.44
CA TYR A 78 10.42 -7.53 -18.06
C TYR A 78 9.10 -7.64 -18.83
N THR A 79 8.59 -8.87 -18.95
CA THR A 79 7.31 -9.15 -19.60
C THR A 79 6.15 -8.75 -18.71
N GLN A 80 5.30 -7.85 -19.20
CA GLN A 80 4.08 -7.46 -18.51
C GLN A 80 2.97 -8.51 -18.70
N PRO A 81 1.93 -8.50 -17.85
CA PRO A 81 0.79 -9.40 -17.98
C PRO A 81 0.00 -9.27 -19.30
N ASP A 82 0.19 -8.19 -20.04
CA ASP A 82 -0.41 -7.94 -21.35
C ASP A 82 0.47 -8.42 -22.53
N GLY A 83 1.64 -9.00 -22.24
CA GLY A 83 2.62 -9.46 -23.22
C GLY A 83 3.54 -8.36 -23.74
N SER A 84 3.36 -7.09 -23.32
CA SER A 84 4.26 -6.00 -23.66
C SER A 84 5.55 -6.06 -22.84
N THR A 85 6.60 -5.41 -23.33
CA THR A 85 7.85 -5.23 -22.57
C THR A 85 7.73 -3.97 -21.73
N ALA A 86 8.06 -4.06 -20.45
CA ALA A 86 8.03 -2.92 -19.56
C ALA A 86 9.07 -1.87 -19.95
N VAL A 87 8.60 -0.63 -20.07
CA VAL A 87 9.44 0.54 -20.32
C VAL A 87 10.28 0.85 -19.07
N SER A 88 11.54 1.24 -19.26
CA SER A 88 12.44 1.65 -18.17
C SER A 88 11.96 2.93 -17.49
N LEU A 89 12.39 3.16 -16.25
CA LEU A 89 12.04 4.37 -15.52
C LEU A 89 12.57 5.62 -16.22
N ASP A 90 13.80 5.59 -16.74
CA ASP A 90 14.41 6.73 -17.45
C ASP A 90 13.57 7.14 -18.67
N GLU A 91 13.07 6.17 -19.43
CA GLU A 91 12.21 6.43 -20.57
C GLU A 91 10.84 6.96 -20.12
N LYS A 92 10.26 6.44 -19.02
CA LYS A 92 9.03 7.00 -18.43
C LYS A 92 9.22 8.45 -18.01
N MET A 93 10.34 8.78 -17.36
CA MET A 93 10.67 10.14 -16.94
C MET A 93 10.83 11.07 -18.15
N GLN A 94 11.50 10.61 -19.21
CA GLN A 94 11.64 11.39 -20.45
C GLN A 94 10.28 11.68 -21.10
N ARG A 95 9.44 10.65 -21.27
CA ARG A 95 8.08 10.80 -21.81
C ARG A 95 7.20 11.69 -20.93
N GLY A 96 7.33 11.56 -19.60
CA GLY A 96 6.64 12.43 -18.64
C GLY A 96 7.04 13.90 -18.77
N ARG A 97 8.35 14.19 -18.87
CA ARG A 97 8.85 15.57 -19.12
C ARG A 97 8.33 16.13 -20.45
N GLN A 98 8.29 15.31 -21.50
CA GLN A 98 7.70 15.70 -22.78
C GLN A 98 6.20 15.99 -22.67
N ALA A 99 5.46 15.21 -21.87
CA ALA A 99 4.03 15.45 -21.64
C ALA A 99 3.78 16.78 -20.90
N ILE A 100 4.60 17.09 -19.88
CA ILE A 100 4.51 18.36 -19.15
C ILE A 100 4.81 19.54 -20.08
N ALA A 101 5.88 19.46 -20.87
CA ALA A 101 6.22 20.49 -21.85
C ALA A 101 5.09 20.68 -22.89
N SER A 102 4.58 19.57 -23.45
CA SER A 102 3.49 19.60 -24.43
C SER A 102 2.20 20.20 -23.86
N LEU A 103 1.93 20.00 -22.56
CA LEU A 103 0.78 20.61 -21.89
C LEU A 103 0.95 22.13 -21.74
N ALA A 104 2.16 22.60 -21.43
CA ALA A 104 2.47 24.02 -21.37
C ALA A 104 2.31 24.67 -22.75
N ASP A 105 2.90 24.08 -23.78
CA ASP A 105 2.81 24.54 -25.17
C ASP A 105 1.36 24.54 -25.68
N TYR A 106 0.59 23.49 -25.36
CA TYR A 106 -0.83 23.41 -25.68
C TYR A 106 -1.63 24.57 -25.07
N ARG A 107 -1.39 24.89 -23.80
CA ARG A 107 -2.05 26.00 -23.10
C ARG A 107 -1.67 27.34 -23.71
N GLU A 108 -0.42 27.52 -24.09
CA GLU A 108 0.06 28.74 -24.74
C GLU A 108 -0.53 28.92 -26.14
N ALA A 109 -0.49 27.88 -26.98
CA ALA A 109 -1.08 27.89 -28.32
C ALA A 109 -2.60 28.16 -28.29
N LYS A 110 -3.31 27.59 -27.31
CA LYS A 110 -4.74 27.85 -27.09
C LYS A 110 -5.00 29.29 -26.64
N LYS A 111 -4.17 29.85 -25.77
CA LYS A 111 -4.24 31.26 -25.36
C LYS A 111 -3.97 32.21 -26.53
N ALA A 112 -3.09 31.83 -27.46
CA ALA A 112 -2.79 32.55 -28.68
C ALA A 112 -3.83 32.36 -29.80
N GLY A 113 -4.85 31.52 -29.61
CA GLY A 113 -5.90 31.25 -30.60
C GLY A 113 -5.47 30.39 -31.80
N ASN A 114 -4.32 29.71 -31.72
CA ASN A 114 -3.81 28.87 -32.80
C ASN A 114 -4.24 27.40 -32.61
N GLU A 115 -5.45 27.09 -33.06
CA GLU A 115 -6.09 25.76 -32.94
C GLU A 115 -5.27 24.63 -33.61
N ALA A 116 -4.58 24.91 -34.73
CA ALA A 116 -3.81 23.90 -35.45
C ALA A 116 -2.56 23.46 -34.67
N VAL A 117 -1.82 24.42 -34.11
CA VAL A 117 -0.64 24.14 -33.27
C VAL A 117 -1.08 23.51 -31.94
N ALA A 118 -2.18 23.98 -31.35
CA ALA A 118 -2.74 23.36 -30.16
C ALA A 118 -3.13 21.88 -30.42
N ALA A 119 -3.74 21.54 -31.55
CA ALA A 119 -4.07 20.16 -31.89
C ALA A 119 -2.81 19.27 -32.01
N GLN A 120 -1.70 19.82 -32.52
CA GLN A 120 -0.43 19.09 -32.61
C GLN A 120 0.14 18.76 -31.22
N HIS A 121 0.23 19.75 -30.32
CA HIS A 121 0.71 19.52 -28.94
C HIS A 121 -0.22 18.59 -28.15
N ARG A 122 -1.53 18.67 -28.41
CA ARG A 122 -2.50 17.75 -27.80
C ARG A 122 -2.23 16.30 -28.18
N LYS A 123 -1.89 16.02 -29.44
CA LYS A 123 -1.58 14.64 -29.87
C LYS A 123 -0.38 14.07 -29.11
N VAL A 124 0.71 14.84 -29.00
CA VAL A 124 1.92 14.45 -28.26
C VAL A 124 1.62 14.27 -26.78
N LEU A 125 0.78 15.15 -26.22
CA LEU A 125 0.31 15.07 -24.85
C LEU A 125 -0.50 13.79 -24.61
N ASP A 126 -1.47 13.47 -25.46
CA ASP A 126 -2.34 12.29 -25.32
C ASP A 126 -1.53 10.98 -25.40
N GLU A 127 -0.51 10.92 -26.26
CA GLU A 127 0.38 9.76 -26.39
C GLU A 127 1.24 9.53 -25.13
N ASN A 128 1.66 10.60 -24.44
CA ASN A 128 2.56 10.52 -23.29
C ASN A 128 1.84 10.70 -21.94
N MET A 129 0.54 10.96 -21.94
CA MET A 129 -0.26 11.24 -20.73
C MET A 129 -0.14 10.14 -19.67
N LYS A 130 0.00 8.87 -20.10
CA LYS A 130 0.19 7.73 -19.20
C LYS A 130 1.39 7.88 -18.26
N TYR A 131 2.42 8.62 -18.69
CA TYR A 131 3.66 8.81 -17.94
C TYR A 131 3.79 10.23 -17.36
N PHE A 132 2.72 11.03 -17.40
CA PHE A 132 2.76 12.45 -17.03
C PHE A 132 3.39 12.70 -15.66
N GLY A 133 3.02 11.91 -14.65
CA GLY A 133 3.53 12.06 -13.28
C GLY A 133 5.01 11.75 -13.12
N TYR A 134 5.58 10.90 -13.99
CA TYR A 134 7.01 10.58 -13.98
C TYR A 134 7.89 11.78 -14.41
N GLY A 135 7.30 12.82 -15.02
CA GLY A 135 8.03 14.02 -15.39
C GLY A 135 8.49 14.88 -14.20
N TYR A 136 7.91 14.66 -13.01
CA TYR A 136 8.27 15.32 -11.76
C TYR A 136 9.30 14.55 -10.91
N ILE A 137 9.77 13.41 -11.42
CA ILE A 137 10.69 12.53 -10.72
C ILE A 137 12.11 12.84 -11.21
N ASP A 138 13.04 12.95 -10.27
CA ASP A 138 14.44 13.25 -10.55
C ASP A 138 15.34 12.02 -10.45
N ASN A 139 15.07 11.14 -9.48
CA ASN A 139 15.87 9.94 -9.22
C ASN A 139 14.99 8.68 -9.04
N ALA A 140 15.59 7.51 -9.23
CA ALA A 140 14.87 6.25 -9.10
C ALA A 140 14.37 5.99 -7.68
N GLU A 141 15.13 6.41 -6.67
CA GLU A 141 14.81 6.21 -5.25
C GLU A 141 13.48 6.84 -4.85
N GLN A 142 13.11 7.99 -5.43
CA GLN A 142 11.81 8.64 -5.19
C GLN A 142 10.62 7.76 -5.60
N THR A 143 10.79 6.80 -6.52
CA THR A 143 9.71 5.91 -6.95
C THR A 143 9.48 4.74 -6.02
N VAL A 144 10.44 4.44 -5.14
CA VAL A 144 10.42 3.27 -4.28
C VAL A 144 9.78 3.67 -2.94
N PRO A 145 8.64 3.09 -2.56
CA PRO A 145 8.06 3.34 -1.24
C PRO A 145 8.99 2.78 -0.16
N TYR A 146 8.81 3.25 1.07
CA TYR A 146 9.62 2.77 2.19
C TYR A 146 9.32 1.28 2.45
N ILE A 147 10.26 0.41 2.06
CA ILE A 147 10.09 -1.04 2.00
C ILE A 147 9.83 -1.63 3.40
N PRO A 148 10.58 -1.27 4.46
CA PRO A 148 10.38 -1.88 5.77
C PRO A 148 8.96 -1.70 6.31
N LEU A 149 8.40 -0.50 6.17
CA LEU A 149 7.03 -0.22 6.64
C LEU A 149 6.01 -1.07 5.88
N CYS A 150 6.12 -1.15 4.55
CA CYS A 150 5.23 -1.97 3.73
C CYS A 150 5.35 -3.46 4.07
N PHE A 151 6.58 -3.95 4.21
CA PHE A 151 6.90 -5.34 4.52
C PHE A 151 6.34 -5.79 5.87
N TRP A 152 6.58 -5.00 6.93
CA TRP A 152 6.14 -5.33 8.29
C TRP A 152 4.64 -5.12 8.48
N ALA A 153 4.07 -4.04 7.94
CA ALA A 153 2.63 -3.81 7.99
C ALA A 153 1.84 -4.93 7.27
N PHE A 154 2.34 -5.40 6.12
CA PHE A 154 1.74 -6.53 5.41
C PHE A 154 1.75 -7.82 6.25
N ARG A 155 2.86 -8.10 6.94
CA ARG A 155 2.98 -9.28 7.82
C ARG A 155 2.08 -9.21 9.04
N VAL A 156 1.98 -8.04 9.67
CA VAL A 156 1.05 -7.83 10.79
C VAL A 156 -0.39 -8.05 10.32
N MET A 157 -0.77 -7.47 9.17
CA MET A 157 -2.11 -7.63 8.60
C MET A 157 -2.44 -9.10 8.29
N VAL A 158 -1.59 -9.78 7.53
CA VAL A 158 -1.83 -11.19 7.14
C VAL A 158 -1.74 -12.11 8.36
N GLY A 159 -0.76 -11.90 9.25
CA GLY A 159 -0.58 -12.70 10.46
C GLY A 159 -1.79 -12.61 11.39
N LEU A 160 -2.31 -11.40 11.64
CA LEU A 160 -3.53 -11.22 12.42
C LEU A 160 -4.77 -11.76 11.71
N GLY A 161 -4.86 -11.60 10.38
CA GLY A 161 -5.95 -12.20 9.59
C GLY A 161 -6.01 -13.73 9.70
N MET A 162 -4.85 -14.39 9.60
CA MET A 162 -4.73 -15.85 9.79
C MET A 162 -5.04 -16.26 11.23
N LEU A 163 -4.61 -15.46 12.22
CA LEU A 163 -4.95 -15.67 13.62
C LEU A 163 -6.47 -15.59 13.85
N PHE A 164 -7.15 -14.60 13.27
CA PHE A 164 -8.61 -14.47 13.38
C PHE A 164 -9.33 -15.64 12.74
N LEU A 165 -8.90 -16.05 11.54
CA LEU A 165 -9.47 -17.20 10.85
C LEU A 165 -9.33 -18.48 11.69
N LEU A 166 -8.15 -18.72 12.25
CA LEU A 166 -7.91 -19.85 13.15
C LEU A 166 -8.78 -19.76 14.40
N PHE A 167 -8.86 -18.58 15.03
CA PHE A 167 -9.67 -18.37 16.23
C PHE A 167 -11.15 -18.67 15.96
N PHE A 168 -11.74 -18.15 14.88
CA PHE A 168 -13.13 -18.41 14.51
C PHE A 168 -13.38 -19.87 14.12
N ALA A 169 -12.43 -20.53 13.46
CA ALA A 169 -12.53 -21.96 13.17
C ALA A 169 -12.56 -22.81 14.46
N VAL A 170 -11.69 -22.50 15.41
CA VAL A 170 -11.67 -23.13 16.74
C VAL A 170 -12.94 -22.81 17.53
N ALA A 171 -13.40 -21.56 17.48
CA ALA A 171 -14.64 -21.12 18.12
C ALA A 171 -15.85 -21.93 17.62
N LEU A 172 -15.97 -22.10 16.30
CA LEU A 172 -17.04 -22.87 15.67
C LEU A 172 -16.97 -24.34 16.08
N PHE A 173 -15.79 -24.95 16.04
CA PHE A 173 -15.59 -26.34 16.44
C PHE A 173 -15.94 -26.57 17.91
N LEU A 174 -15.50 -25.67 18.80
CA LEU A 174 -15.79 -25.75 20.23
C LEU A 174 -17.28 -25.53 20.52
N SER A 175 -17.94 -24.60 19.81
CA SER A 175 -19.37 -24.35 19.92
C SER A 175 -20.21 -25.58 19.57
N TYR A 176 -19.76 -26.34 18.57
CA TYR A 176 -20.46 -27.54 18.15
C TYR A 176 -20.25 -28.74 19.10
N LYS A 177 -19.11 -28.82 19.80
CA LYS A 177 -18.70 -30.03 20.55
C LYS A 177 -18.71 -29.90 22.07
N LYS A 178 -18.64 -28.68 22.62
CA LYS A 178 -18.39 -28.44 24.05
C LYS A 178 -19.17 -27.22 24.55
N ASP A 179 -19.34 -27.17 25.86
CA ASP A 179 -19.85 -25.98 26.55
C ASP A 179 -18.75 -24.90 26.59
N ILE A 180 -18.89 -23.84 25.78
CA ILE A 180 -17.94 -22.73 25.70
C ILE A 180 -17.93 -21.91 26.98
N THR A 181 -19.04 -21.88 27.73
CA THR A 181 -19.23 -20.95 28.86
C THR A 181 -18.22 -21.12 29.99
N ARG A 182 -17.59 -22.29 30.09
CA ARG A 182 -16.63 -22.61 31.15
C ARG A 182 -15.16 -22.34 30.77
N MET A 183 -14.87 -22.04 29.50
CA MET A 183 -13.49 -21.93 29.00
C MET A 183 -12.94 -20.49 29.15
N ARG A 184 -12.47 -20.16 30.36
CA ARG A 184 -11.94 -18.81 30.67
C ARG A 184 -10.83 -18.35 29.72
N TRP A 185 -9.91 -19.23 29.34
CA TRP A 185 -8.81 -18.88 28.41
C TRP A 185 -9.34 -18.44 27.03
N PHE A 186 -10.43 -19.06 26.56
CA PHE A 186 -11.03 -18.77 25.27
C PHE A 186 -11.73 -17.41 25.29
N HIS A 187 -12.42 -17.07 26.38
CA HIS A 187 -13.03 -15.74 26.56
C HIS A 187 -11.97 -14.64 26.67
N VAL A 188 -10.88 -14.88 27.40
CA VAL A 188 -9.76 -13.94 27.51
C VAL A 188 -9.10 -13.72 26.14
N ALA A 189 -8.89 -14.80 25.37
CA ALA A 189 -8.38 -14.69 24.01
C ALA A 189 -9.32 -13.86 23.12
N GLY A 190 -10.64 -14.10 23.17
CA GLY A 190 -11.62 -13.30 22.43
C GLY A 190 -11.58 -11.81 22.76
N MET A 191 -11.46 -11.45 24.04
CA MET A 191 -11.31 -10.05 24.45
C MET A 191 -10.00 -9.43 23.96
N ALA A 192 -8.90 -10.20 23.97
CA ALA A 192 -7.60 -9.73 23.49
C ALA A 192 -7.57 -9.50 21.96
N LEU A 193 -8.43 -10.19 21.19
CA LEU A 193 -8.51 -10.02 19.74
C LEU A 193 -9.21 -8.71 19.33
N LEU A 194 -10.01 -8.08 20.20
CA LEU A 194 -10.68 -6.81 19.91
C LEU A 194 -9.69 -5.68 19.51
N PRO A 195 -8.69 -5.30 20.32
CA PRO A 195 -7.71 -4.29 19.92
C PRO A 195 -6.85 -4.73 18.74
N LEU A 196 -6.58 -6.03 18.59
CA LEU A 196 -5.84 -6.57 17.46
C LEU A 196 -6.59 -6.39 16.13
N GLY A 197 -7.92 -6.42 16.14
CA GLY A 197 -8.74 -6.12 14.96
C GLY A 197 -8.49 -4.72 14.41
N TYR A 198 -8.41 -3.72 15.30
CA TYR A 198 -8.06 -2.35 14.91
C TYR A 198 -6.63 -2.27 14.37
N ILE A 199 -5.66 -2.92 15.01
CA ILE A 199 -4.26 -2.96 14.54
C ILE A 199 -4.16 -3.59 13.14
N ALA A 200 -4.87 -4.68 12.88
CA ALA A 200 -4.90 -5.32 11.57
C ALA A 200 -5.49 -4.40 10.49
N SER A 201 -6.57 -3.66 10.85
CA SER A 201 -7.19 -2.67 9.97
C SER A 201 -6.23 -1.52 9.63
N GLU A 202 -5.59 -0.92 10.64
CA GLU A 202 -4.61 0.14 10.44
C GLU A 202 -3.40 -0.33 9.63
N ALA A 203 -2.89 -1.54 9.90
CA ALA A 203 -1.80 -2.13 9.12
C ALA A 203 -2.19 -2.31 7.64
N GLY A 204 -3.45 -2.69 7.35
CA GLY A 204 -3.97 -2.74 5.99
C GLY A 204 -4.00 -1.39 5.30
N TRP A 205 -4.41 -0.33 6.01
CA TRP A 205 -4.35 1.05 5.52
C TRP A 205 -2.92 1.54 5.29
N LEU A 206 -1.99 1.20 6.20
CA LEU A 206 -0.57 1.53 6.04
C LEU A 206 -0.01 0.91 4.75
N VAL A 207 -0.26 -0.39 4.53
CA VAL A 207 0.12 -1.06 3.27
C VAL A 207 -0.55 -0.39 2.08
N ALA A 208 -1.83 -0.01 2.21
CA ALA A 208 -2.61 0.56 1.13
C ALA A 208 -2.02 1.91 0.66
N GLU A 209 -1.77 2.82 1.59
CA GLU A 209 -1.37 4.20 1.34
C GLU A 209 0.15 4.36 1.19
N PHE A 210 0.95 3.79 2.09
CA PHE A 210 2.41 3.93 2.01
C PHE A 210 2.99 3.12 0.85
N GLY A 211 2.40 1.97 0.51
CA GLY A 211 2.81 1.21 -0.66
C GLY A 211 2.50 1.90 -2.00
N ARG A 212 1.68 2.95 -1.99
CA ARG A 212 1.37 3.76 -3.17
C ARG A 212 2.26 4.99 -3.29
N GLN A 213 3.02 5.35 -2.25
CA GLN A 213 4.03 6.40 -2.36
C GLN A 213 4.99 6.08 -3.51
N PRO A 214 5.38 7.07 -4.33
CA PRO A 214 5.19 8.52 -4.14
C PRO A 214 3.88 9.12 -4.69
N TRP A 215 2.90 8.32 -5.07
CA TRP A 215 1.77 8.79 -5.89
C TRP A 215 0.56 9.23 -5.06
N THR A 216 0.07 10.45 -5.28
CA THR A 216 -1.30 10.89 -4.89
C THR A 216 -2.35 10.42 -5.89
N ILE A 217 -2.01 10.41 -7.18
CA ILE A 217 -2.77 9.72 -8.23
C ILE A 217 -1.74 8.89 -8.98
N GLN A 218 -1.96 7.57 -9.05
CA GLN A 218 -1.02 6.61 -9.64
C GLN A 218 -0.55 7.09 -11.02
N ASP A 219 0.77 7.10 -11.24
CA ASP A 219 1.44 7.48 -12.49
C ASP A 219 1.19 8.93 -13.01
N MET A 220 0.36 9.72 -12.32
CA MET A 220 -0.08 11.03 -12.77
C MET A 220 0.35 12.18 -11.87
N LEU A 221 0.20 12.04 -10.55
CA LEU A 221 0.43 13.14 -9.62
C LEU A 221 1.19 12.63 -8.39
N PRO A 222 2.48 12.96 -8.27
CA PRO A 222 3.26 12.69 -7.06
C PRO A 222 2.80 13.50 -5.86
N THR A 223 3.11 13.03 -4.66
CA THR A 223 2.70 13.64 -3.39
C THR A 223 3.27 15.03 -3.18
N TRP A 224 4.55 15.26 -3.51
CA TRP A 224 5.17 16.58 -3.40
C TRP A 224 4.59 17.61 -4.38
N ALA A 225 4.15 17.17 -5.56
CA ALA A 225 3.50 18.05 -6.54
C ALA A 225 2.03 18.35 -6.20
N ALA A 226 1.42 17.57 -5.29
CA ALA A 226 0.02 17.72 -4.88
C ALA A 226 -0.17 18.65 -3.66
N VAL A 227 0.91 19.14 -3.05
CA VAL A 227 0.84 19.96 -1.84
C VAL A 227 0.36 21.37 -2.18
N SER A 228 -0.64 21.85 -1.42
CA SER A 228 -1.12 23.23 -1.51
C SER A 228 -0.07 24.23 -1.02
N ASP A 229 0.01 25.40 -1.67
CA ASP A 229 0.89 26.49 -1.27
C ASP A 229 0.35 27.23 -0.02
N VAL A 230 0.52 26.60 1.14
CA VAL A 230 0.09 27.11 2.45
C VAL A 230 1.28 27.08 3.41
N GLY A 231 1.43 28.14 4.20
CA GLY A 231 2.51 28.22 5.19
C GLY A 231 2.48 27.07 6.20
N ALA A 232 3.64 26.49 6.48
CA ALA A 232 3.81 25.35 7.39
C ALA A 232 3.20 25.59 8.79
N GLY A 233 3.27 26.84 9.29
CA GLY A 233 2.69 27.21 10.59
C GLY A 233 1.18 27.01 10.66
N SER A 234 0.45 27.34 9.60
CA SER A 234 -1.01 27.13 9.53
C SER A 234 -1.37 25.65 9.54
N VAL A 235 -0.60 24.82 8.83
CA VAL A 235 -0.78 23.37 8.77
C VAL A 235 -0.52 22.73 10.13
N MET A 236 0.56 23.13 10.81
CA MET A 236 0.86 22.64 12.16
C MET A 236 -0.24 23.02 13.17
N LEU A 237 -0.73 24.26 13.11
CA LEU A 237 -1.79 24.73 14.01
C LEU A 237 -3.07 23.91 13.84
N THR A 238 -3.55 23.74 12.60
CA THR A 238 -4.76 22.95 12.34
C THR A 238 -4.57 21.48 12.71
N PHE A 239 -3.40 20.90 12.43
CA PHE A 239 -3.05 19.55 12.85
C PHE A 239 -3.21 19.36 14.37
N PHE A 240 -2.62 20.25 15.19
CA PHE A 240 -2.72 20.13 16.65
C PHE A 240 -4.14 20.39 17.17
N ILE A 241 -4.90 21.29 16.55
CA ILE A 241 -6.31 21.51 16.89
C ILE A 241 -7.10 20.21 16.67
N PHE A 242 -6.99 19.59 15.49
CA PHE A 242 -7.68 18.34 15.19
C PHE A 242 -7.17 17.17 16.05
N LEU A 243 -5.86 17.10 16.32
CA LEU A 243 -5.28 16.08 17.19
C LEU A 243 -5.89 16.14 18.59
N VAL A 244 -5.94 17.32 19.21
CA VAL A 244 -6.55 17.51 20.54
C VAL A 244 -8.03 17.17 20.49
N LEU A 245 -8.76 17.69 19.51
CA LEU A 245 -10.20 17.45 19.35
C LEU A 245 -10.53 15.95 19.23
N PHE A 246 -9.86 15.23 18.33
CA PHE A 246 -10.10 13.80 18.13
C PHE A 246 -9.62 12.94 19.30
N THR A 247 -8.55 13.34 19.98
CA THR A 247 -8.10 12.65 21.21
C THR A 247 -9.14 12.77 22.32
N VAL A 248 -9.72 13.96 22.52
CA VAL A 248 -10.79 14.17 23.51
C VAL A 248 -12.03 13.36 23.14
N LEU A 249 -12.44 13.38 21.87
CA LEU A 249 -13.60 12.62 21.40
C LEU A 249 -13.41 11.11 21.64
N LEU A 250 -12.24 10.56 21.28
CA LEU A 250 -11.90 9.16 21.50
C LEU A 250 -11.93 8.79 22.99
N ALA A 251 -11.39 9.64 23.87
CA ALA A 251 -11.41 9.40 25.31
C ALA A 251 -12.83 9.39 25.89
N VAL A 252 -13.70 10.29 25.42
CA VAL A 252 -15.11 10.35 25.82
C VAL A 252 -15.86 9.11 25.32
N GLU A 253 -15.65 8.72 24.07
CA GLU A 253 -16.27 7.53 23.47
C GLU A 253 -15.90 6.26 24.22
N ILE A 254 -14.61 6.04 24.50
CA ILE A 254 -14.15 4.88 25.28
C ILE A 254 -14.78 4.90 26.68
N ASN A 255 -14.88 6.07 27.33
CA ASN A 255 -15.50 6.18 28.66
C ASN A 255 -16.98 5.76 28.62
N ILE A 256 -17.74 6.25 27.63
CA ILE A 256 -19.16 5.93 27.45
C ILE A 256 -19.31 4.43 27.14
N MET A 257 -18.52 3.89 26.22
CA MET A 257 -18.55 2.49 25.84
C MET A 257 -18.24 1.59 27.03
N CYS A 258 -17.20 1.89 27.81
CA CYS A 258 -16.88 1.14 29.02
C CYS A 258 -17.98 1.23 30.09
N LYS A 259 -18.63 2.39 30.26
CA LYS A 259 -19.78 2.53 31.17
C LYS A 259 -20.97 1.68 30.72
N ALA A 260 -21.30 1.70 29.43
CA ALA A 260 -22.38 0.90 28.86
C ALA A 260 -22.10 -0.60 28.99
N ILE A 261 -20.88 -1.05 28.68
CA ILE A 261 -20.47 -2.45 28.84
C ILE A 261 -20.57 -2.90 30.30
N LYS A 262 -20.20 -2.05 31.26
CA LYS A 262 -20.33 -2.35 32.70
C LYS A 262 -21.77 -2.37 33.19
N HIS A 263 -22.65 -1.56 32.60
CA HIS A 263 -24.07 -1.54 32.96
C HIS A 263 -24.76 -2.87 32.59
N GLY A 264 -24.32 -3.50 31.49
CA GLY A 264 -24.89 -4.75 31.01
C GLY A 264 -26.28 -4.57 30.38
N PRO A 265 -26.85 -5.63 29.81
CA PRO A 265 -28.19 -5.58 29.24
C PRO A 265 -29.26 -5.43 30.33
N GLU A 266 -30.23 -4.54 30.13
CA GLU A 266 -31.44 -4.51 30.96
C GLU A 266 -32.25 -5.78 30.66
N TYR A 267 -32.30 -6.69 31.63
CA TYR A 267 -33.23 -7.80 31.57
C TYR A 267 -34.61 -7.26 31.90
N SER A 268 -35.45 -7.07 30.89
CA SER A 268 -36.88 -6.90 31.10
C SER A 268 -37.39 -8.12 31.86
N THR A 269 -37.63 -7.97 33.16
CA THR A 269 -38.39 -8.94 33.94
C THR A 269 -39.81 -8.96 33.36
N GLU A 270 -40.05 -9.84 32.40
CA GLU A 270 -41.41 -10.28 32.08
C GLU A 270 -41.97 -10.94 33.34
N LYS A 271 -43.04 -10.33 33.85
CA LYS A 271 -43.88 -10.86 34.93
C LYS A 271 -44.92 -11.80 34.36
#